data_AF-A0A519QRY0-F1
#
_entry.id   AF-A0A519QRY0-F1
#
_cell.length_a   1.000
_cell.length_b   1.000
_cell.length_c   1.000
_cell.angle_alpha   90.00
_cell.angle_beta   90.00
_cell.angle_gamma   90.00
#
_symmetry.space_group_name_H-M   'P 1'
#
loop_
_entity.id
_entity.type
_entity.pdbx_description
1 polymer ?
#
loop_
_entity_poly.entity_id
_entity_poly.type
_entity_poly.pdbx_seq_one_letter_code
_entity_poly.pdbx_strand_id
1 'polypeptide(L)'
;MEILNQFPEMIVVALPLEEIELEKFRTWMRNELEVFIPLVYCNCFLDVEEAKRVFESRLADDVVNLGAHFTSLPEKGRFLKKVAQKGERKDPGTKKPVLNSSCRFCFFKRSVDIILSLAAIIVCLPILILVGLLVKLESKGPIIYKSKRAGKGYKVFNFYKFRTMVVDADKKLAQLAERNQYAGGNGPSFFKIKDDPRITRMGKFLRNSSLDELPQLFNVLKGDMSIVGNRPLPL
;
A
#
# COMPACT_ATOMS: atom_id res chain seq x y z
N MET A 1 16.58 18.01 -35.07
CA MET A 1 16.53 18.31 -33.61
C MET A 1 15.17 17.84 -33.10
N GLU A 2 15.03 16.53 -32.87
CA GLU A 2 13.84 15.95 -32.25
C GLU A 2 13.91 16.16 -30.74
N ILE A 3 13.48 17.33 -30.27
CA ILE A 3 13.01 17.44 -28.88
C ILE A 3 11.54 17.03 -28.93
N LEU A 4 11.34 15.72 -29.11
CA LEU A 4 10.05 15.05 -29.08
C LEU A 4 9.32 15.40 -27.77
N ASN A 5 8.04 15.73 -27.90
CA ASN A 5 7.02 15.84 -26.86
C ASN A 5 7.20 14.83 -25.70
N GLN A 6 8.07 15.14 -24.74
CA GLN A 6 8.18 14.39 -23.49
C GLN A 6 7.28 15.05 -22.46
N PHE A 7 6.05 14.54 -22.36
CA PHE A 7 5.18 14.89 -21.24
C PHE A 7 5.79 14.39 -19.92
N PRO A 8 5.70 15.18 -18.84
CA PRO A 8 6.20 14.76 -17.54
C PRO A 8 5.49 13.51 -17.00
N GLU A 9 6.16 12.78 -16.12
CA GLU A 9 5.56 11.63 -15.43
C GLU A 9 4.46 12.02 -14.44
N MET A 10 4.57 13.23 -13.87
CA MET A 10 3.65 13.82 -12.90
C MET A 10 3.87 15.33 -12.91
N ILE A 11 2.79 16.09 -12.69
CA ILE A 11 2.88 17.52 -12.37
C ILE A 11 2.64 17.68 -10.87
N VAL A 12 3.57 18.34 -10.19
CA VAL A 12 3.44 18.67 -8.77
C VAL A 12 3.17 20.16 -8.63
N VAL A 13 2.02 20.51 -8.05
CA VAL A 13 1.68 21.89 -7.71
C VAL A 13 2.13 22.17 -6.30
N ALA A 14 3.14 23.04 -6.15
CA ALA A 14 3.67 23.45 -4.86
C ALA A 14 3.33 24.91 -4.49
N LEU A 15 2.58 25.59 -5.34
CA LEU A 15 2.15 26.96 -5.14
C LEU A 15 0.84 26.99 -4.34
N PRO A 16 0.61 28.01 -3.50
CA PRO A 16 -0.69 28.28 -2.89
C PRO A 16 -1.63 28.83 -3.99
N LEU A 17 -2.18 27.93 -4.81
CA LEU A 17 -3.17 28.29 -5.81
C LEU A 17 -4.54 28.33 -5.15
N GLU A 18 -5.35 29.33 -5.53
CA GLU A 18 -6.77 29.31 -5.19
C GLU A 18 -7.46 28.14 -5.91
N GLU A 19 -8.54 27.62 -5.32
CA GLU A 19 -9.28 26.47 -5.86
C GLU A 19 -9.73 26.70 -7.32
N ILE A 20 -10.09 27.94 -7.65
CA ILE A 20 -10.48 28.40 -8.98
C ILE A 20 -9.32 28.27 -9.99
N GLU A 21 -8.09 28.60 -9.58
CA GLU A 21 -6.93 28.52 -10.46
C GLU A 21 -6.53 27.07 -10.72
N LEU A 22 -6.61 26.23 -9.69
CA LEU A 22 -6.35 24.81 -9.81
C LEU A 22 -7.41 24.13 -10.71
N GLU A 23 -8.67 24.55 -10.62
CA GLU A 23 -9.74 24.10 -11.50
C GLU A 23 -9.52 24.50 -12.96
N LYS A 24 -9.16 25.76 -13.21
CA LYS A 24 -8.81 26.24 -14.56
C LYS A 24 -7.65 25.45 -15.14
N PHE A 25 -6.59 25.23 -14.35
CA PHE A 25 -5.42 24.47 -14.79
C PHE A 25 -5.78 23.00 -15.08
N ARG A 26 -6.58 22.37 -14.21
CA ARG A 26 -7.03 20.99 -14.40
C ARG A 26 -7.92 20.84 -15.63
N THR A 27 -8.77 21.82 -15.90
CA THR A 27 -9.64 21.84 -17.07
C THR A 27 -8.82 22.03 -18.34
N TRP A 28 -7.87 22.96 -18.33
CA TRP A 28 -6.91 23.15 -19.42
C TRP A 28 -6.14 21.87 -19.72
N MET A 29 -5.60 21.20 -18.69
CA MET A 29 -4.90 19.93 -18.86
C MET A 29 -5.76 18.86 -19.54
N ARG A 30 -7.07 18.80 -19.25
CA ARG A 30 -7.97 17.81 -19.86
C ARG A 30 -8.31 18.11 -21.31
N ASN A 31 -8.34 19.39 -21.67
CA ASN A 31 -8.71 19.83 -23.01
C ASN A 31 -7.52 19.79 -23.98
N GLU A 32 -6.33 20.17 -23.50
CA GLU A 32 -5.14 20.35 -24.34
C GLU A 32 -4.20 19.13 -24.36
N LEU A 33 -4.24 18.27 -23.35
CA LEU A 33 -3.34 17.12 -23.27
C LEU A 33 -4.06 15.84 -23.70
N GLU A 34 -3.56 15.22 -24.76
CA GLU A 34 -4.00 13.88 -25.20
C GLU A 34 -3.59 12.76 -24.22
N VAL A 35 -2.65 13.05 -23.31
CA VAL A 35 -2.09 12.10 -22.35
C VAL A 35 -2.54 12.46 -20.93
N PHE A 36 -2.96 11.44 -20.17
CA PHE A 36 -3.20 11.61 -18.74
C PHE A 36 -1.89 11.84 -17.98
N ILE A 37 -1.75 13.03 -17.42
CA ILE A 37 -0.65 13.39 -16.51
C ILE A 37 -1.23 13.52 -15.09
N PRO A 38 -0.78 12.71 -14.12
CA PRO A 38 -1.19 12.84 -12.73
C PRO A 38 -0.86 14.24 -12.20
N LEU A 39 -1.86 14.91 -11.62
CA LEU A 39 -1.70 16.19 -10.96
C LEU A 39 -1.68 15.99 -9.45
N VAL A 40 -0.58 16.32 -8.79
CA VAL A 40 -0.42 16.12 -7.34
C VAL A 40 -0.18 17.45 -6.64
N TYR A 41 -0.86 17.68 -5.53
CA TYR A 41 -0.75 18.94 -4.78
C TYR A 41 0.16 18.79 -3.54
N CYS A 42 1.09 19.73 -3.33
CA CYS A 42 1.96 19.81 -2.14
C CYS A 42 1.17 20.41 -0.98
N ASN A 43 0.99 19.67 0.11
CA ASN A 43 0.42 20.23 1.35
C ASN A 43 1.46 20.93 2.24
N CYS A 44 2.60 21.29 1.67
CA CYS A 44 3.78 21.76 2.40
C CYS A 44 3.55 23.11 3.09
N PHE A 45 2.56 23.85 2.59
CA PHE A 45 2.10 25.14 3.10
C PHE A 45 0.59 25.15 3.39
N LEU A 46 -0.06 23.98 3.39
CA LEU A 46 -1.51 23.88 3.62
C LEU A 46 -1.80 23.39 5.03
N ASP A 47 -2.80 23.99 5.67
CA ASP A 47 -3.39 23.42 6.86
C ASP A 47 -4.13 22.12 6.54
N VAL A 48 -4.32 21.28 7.57
CA VAL A 48 -4.98 19.96 7.42
C VAL A 48 -6.36 20.08 6.77
N GLU A 49 -7.07 21.17 7.04
CA GLU A 49 -8.40 21.45 6.49
C GLU A 49 -8.34 21.86 5.03
N GLU A 50 -7.34 22.64 4.63
CA GLU A 50 -7.12 23.04 3.23
C GLU A 50 -6.66 21.86 2.38
N ALA A 51 -5.73 21.05 2.88
CA ALA A 51 -5.30 19.83 2.22
C ALA A 51 -6.47 18.85 2.01
N LYS A 52 -7.38 18.79 2.98
CA LYS A 52 -8.62 18.00 2.88
C LYS A 52 -9.58 18.59 1.85
N ARG A 53 -9.79 19.90 1.83
CA ARG A 53 -10.61 20.59 0.81
C ARG A 53 -10.09 20.33 -0.60
N VAL A 54 -8.78 20.48 -0.83
CA VAL A 54 -8.16 20.21 -2.14
C VAL A 54 -8.33 18.74 -2.54
N PHE A 55 -8.18 17.80 -1.61
CA PHE A 55 -8.43 16.39 -1.90
C PHE A 55 -9.91 16.09 -2.20
N GLU A 56 -10.83 16.70 -1.46
CA GLU A 56 -12.28 16.54 -1.64
C GLU A 56 -12.81 17.18 -2.91
N SER A 57 -12.22 18.30 -3.34
CA SER A 57 -12.52 18.99 -4.61
C SER A 57 -12.22 18.11 -5.83
N ARG A 58 -11.41 17.06 -5.67
CA ARG A 58 -10.93 16.17 -6.75
C ARG A 58 -10.23 16.92 -7.90
N LEU A 59 -9.76 18.14 -7.64
CA LEU A 59 -8.99 18.91 -8.60
C LEU A 59 -7.58 18.34 -8.79
N ALA A 60 -7.00 17.76 -7.73
CA ALA A 60 -5.78 16.97 -7.77
C ALA A 60 -6.07 15.45 -7.69
N ASP A 61 -5.23 14.65 -8.34
CA ASP A 61 -5.29 13.17 -8.26
C ASP A 61 -4.74 12.64 -6.93
N ASP A 62 -3.90 13.41 -6.24
CA ASP A 62 -3.40 13.10 -4.90
C ASP A 62 -2.86 14.36 -4.19
N VAL A 63 -2.72 14.30 -2.86
CA VAL A 63 -2.12 15.36 -2.04
C VAL A 63 -0.93 14.76 -1.28
N VAL A 64 0.25 15.37 -1.44
CA VAL A 64 1.52 14.88 -0.87
C VAL A 64 2.18 15.91 0.00
N ASN A 65 2.89 15.44 1.02
CA ASN A 65 3.88 16.24 1.71
C ASN A 65 5.24 15.99 1.09
N LEU A 66 5.78 16.98 0.35
CA LEU A 66 7.08 16.84 -0.33
C LEU A 66 8.22 16.61 0.66
N GLY A 67 8.18 17.20 1.86
CA GLY A 67 9.23 17.03 2.88
C GLY A 67 9.34 15.59 3.41
N ALA A 68 8.21 14.89 3.55
CA ALA A 68 8.19 13.52 4.07
C ALA A 68 8.27 12.41 3.00
N HIS A 69 7.95 12.71 1.74
CA HIS A 69 7.69 11.70 0.71
C HIS A 69 8.51 11.84 -0.58
N PHE A 70 9.48 12.75 -0.65
CA PHE A 70 10.23 13.05 -1.88
C PHE A 70 10.79 11.81 -2.59
N THR A 71 11.40 10.89 -1.84
CA THR A 71 12.03 9.67 -2.37
C THR A 71 11.04 8.67 -2.99
N SER A 72 9.75 8.80 -2.69
CA SER A 72 8.69 7.89 -3.17
C SER A 72 7.82 8.49 -4.30
N LEU A 73 8.05 9.75 -4.69
CA LEU A 73 7.26 10.45 -5.70
C LEU A 73 7.29 9.77 -7.09
N PRO A 74 8.44 9.32 -7.62
CA PRO A 74 8.46 8.67 -8.94
C PRO A 74 7.68 7.36 -8.98
N GLU A 75 7.73 6.57 -7.90
CA GLU A 75 6.93 5.34 -7.78
C GLU A 75 5.43 5.65 -7.72
N LYS A 76 5.07 6.70 -6.98
CA LYS A 76 3.69 7.19 -6.87
C LYS A 76 3.14 7.67 -8.21
N GLY A 77 3.95 8.38 -9.02
CA GLY A 77 3.55 8.81 -10.38
C GLY A 77 3.23 7.65 -11.30
N ARG A 78 4.09 6.63 -11.33
CA ARG A 78 3.87 5.40 -12.10
C ARG A 78 2.63 4.65 -11.64
N PHE A 79 2.38 4.59 -10.32
CA PHE A 79 1.17 4.00 -9.76
C PHE A 79 -0.10 4.74 -10.22
N LEU A 80 -0.13 6.08 -10.13
CA LEU A 80 -1.29 6.89 -10.53
C LEU A 80 -1.59 6.75 -12.03
N LYS A 81 -0.57 6.75 -12.89
CA LYS A 81 -0.74 6.47 -14.33
C LYS A 81 -1.33 5.08 -14.57
N LYS A 82 -0.83 4.05 -13.90
CA LYS A 82 -1.33 2.67 -14.02
C LYS A 82 -2.79 2.53 -13.55
N VAL A 83 -3.18 3.24 -12.48
CA VAL A 83 -4.57 3.26 -12.00
C VAL A 83 -5.48 3.95 -13.02
N ALA A 84 -5.05 5.08 -13.59
CA ALA A 84 -5.81 5.80 -14.61
C ALA A 84 -5.97 5.00 -15.92
N GLN A 85 -4.95 4.24 -16.32
CA GLN A 85 -5.00 3.40 -17.52
C GLN A 85 -5.84 2.13 -17.36
N LYS A 86 -5.99 1.62 -16.13
CA LYS A 86 -6.67 0.34 -15.85
C LYS A 86 -8.16 0.48 -15.54
N GLY A 87 -8.61 1.68 -15.24
CA GLY A 87 -10.02 1.99 -15.08
C GLY A 87 -10.46 2.96 -16.16
N GLU A 88 -11.42 2.56 -17.00
CA GLU A 88 -12.38 3.52 -17.55
C GLU A 88 -12.87 4.36 -16.36
N ARG A 89 -12.40 5.61 -16.21
CA ARG A 89 -13.09 6.58 -15.36
C ARG A 89 -14.39 6.93 -16.09
N LYS A 90 -15.38 6.04 -16.05
CA LYS A 90 -16.77 6.47 -16.13
C LYS A 90 -16.95 7.42 -14.95
N ASP A 91 -17.30 8.65 -15.28
CA ASP A 91 -17.59 9.71 -14.33
C ASP A 91 -18.46 9.14 -13.20
N PRO A 92 -17.94 8.99 -11.97
CA PRO A 92 -18.74 8.42 -10.91
C PRO A 92 -19.67 9.53 -10.42
N GLY A 93 -20.87 9.56 -11.00
CA GLY A 93 -21.99 10.32 -10.48
C GLY A 93 -22.04 10.20 -8.95
N THR A 94 -22.00 11.37 -8.30
CA THR A 94 -22.60 11.66 -6.99
C THR A 94 -22.54 10.56 -5.91
N LYS A 95 -21.42 9.85 -5.76
CA LYS A 95 -21.14 9.20 -4.48
C LYS A 95 -20.51 10.24 -3.56
N LYS A 96 -21.38 10.89 -2.78
CA LYS A 96 -21.00 11.76 -1.65
C LYS A 96 -19.87 11.07 -0.88
N PRO A 97 -18.69 11.69 -0.73
CA PRO A 97 -17.69 11.14 0.16
C PRO A 97 -18.29 11.07 1.55
N VAL A 98 -18.23 9.89 2.16
CA VAL A 98 -18.60 9.70 3.57
C VAL A 98 -17.65 10.58 4.37
N LEU A 99 -18.20 11.70 4.83
CA LEU A 99 -17.49 12.75 5.52
C LEU A 99 -16.94 12.26 6.88
N ASN A 100 -15.83 12.90 7.22
CA ASN A 100 -15.38 13.24 8.56
C ASN A 100 -14.66 12.20 9.40
N SER A 101 -13.39 12.53 9.66
CA SER A 101 -12.77 12.28 10.94
C SER A 101 -11.78 13.40 11.20
N SER A 102 -12.21 14.40 11.99
CA SER A 102 -11.40 15.49 12.52
C SER A 102 -10.11 14.95 13.15
N CYS A 103 -9.06 15.77 13.20
CA CYS A 103 -7.73 15.45 13.74
C CYS A 103 -7.76 14.63 15.07
N ARG A 104 -8.75 14.90 15.95
CA ARG A 104 -9.01 14.14 17.19
C ARG A 104 -9.33 12.66 16.98
N PHE A 105 -10.13 12.30 15.98
CA PHE A 105 -10.47 10.89 15.70
C PHE A 105 -9.24 10.10 15.21
N CYS A 106 -8.32 10.74 14.48
CA CYS A 106 -7.11 10.08 14.01
C CYS A 106 -6.14 9.76 15.16
N PHE A 107 -5.97 10.69 16.11
CA PHE A 107 -5.17 10.46 17.33
C PHE A 107 -5.80 9.43 18.26
N PHE A 108 -7.13 9.48 18.45
CA PHE A 108 -7.85 8.48 19.23
C PHE A 108 -7.72 7.08 18.60
N LYS A 109 -7.98 6.95 17.30
CA LYS A 109 -7.81 5.68 16.57
C LYS A 109 -6.38 5.16 16.67
N ARG A 110 -5.38 6.04 16.57
CA ARG A 110 -3.99 5.65 16.73
C ARG A 110 -3.69 5.12 18.14
N SER A 111 -4.20 5.78 19.17
CA SER A 111 -4.03 5.37 20.56
C SER A 111 -4.69 4.02 20.83
N VAL A 112 -5.91 3.82 20.32
CA VAL A 112 -6.63 2.54 20.39
C VAL A 112 -5.86 1.44 19.68
N ASP A 113 -5.34 1.69 18.46
CA ASP A 113 -4.53 0.72 17.73
C ASP A 113 -3.28 0.31 18.54
N ILE A 114 -2.60 1.27 19.17
CA ILE A 114 -1.41 0.99 20.00
C ILE A 114 -1.79 0.17 21.24
N ILE A 115 -2.80 0.58 22.00
CA ILE A 115 -3.22 -0.09 23.24
C ILE A 115 -3.65 -1.53 22.94
N LEU A 116 -4.53 -1.71 21.95
CA LEU A 116 -5.04 -3.03 21.58
C LEU A 116 -3.94 -3.93 21.01
N SER A 117 -3.05 -3.41 20.16
CA SER A 117 -1.95 -4.22 19.62
C SER A 117 -0.93 -4.58 20.70
N LEU A 118 -0.64 -3.68 21.65
CA LEU A 118 0.23 -3.98 22.78
C LEU A 118 -0.39 -5.05 23.69
N ALA A 119 -1.66 -4.91 24.05
CA ALA A 119 -2.38 -5.90 24.85
C ALA A 119 -2.41 -7.28 24.15
N ALA A 120 -2.71 -7.30 22.85
CA ALA A 120 -2.69 -8.52 22.05
C ALA A 120 -1.29 -9.16 22.00
N ILE A 121 -0.21 -8.38 21.85
CA ILE A 121 1.15 -8.90 21.86
C ILE A 121 1.49 -9.54 23.21
N ILE A 122 1.12 -8.91 24.32
CA ILE A 122 1.38 -9.46 25.67
C ILE A 122 0.63 -10.78 25.85
N VAL A 123 -0.66 -10.83 25.54
CA VAL A 123 -1.48 -12.04 25.66
C VAL A 123 -1.00 -13.14 24.71
N CYS A 124 -0.62 -12.79 23.48
CA CYS A 124 -0.13 -13.74 22.48
C CYS A 124 1.37 -14.04 22.62
N LEU A 125 2.10 -13.42 23.54
CA LEU A 125 3.54 -13.62 23.72
C LEU A 125 3.95 -15.10 23.87
N PRO A 126 3.30 -15.92 24.73
CA PRO A 126 3.63 -17.34 24.82
C PRO A 126 3.43 -18.08 23.49
N ILE A 127 2.38 -17.73 22.73
CA ILE A 127 2.09 -18.32 21.42
C ILE A 127 3.14 -17.88 20.39
N LEU A 128 3.51 -16.61 20.37
CA LEU A 128 4.54 -16.07 19.46
C LEU A 128 5.88 -16.78 19.65
N ILE A 129 6.29 -17.01 20.90
CA ILE A 129 7.52 -17.72 21.23
C ILE A 129 7.42 -19.19 20.80
N LEU A 130 6.33 -19.87 21.16
CA LEU A 130 6.11 -21.28 20.82
C LEU A 130 6.11 -21.50 19.30
N VAL A 131 5.33 -20.73 18.56
CA VAL A 131 5.28 -20.77 17.09
C VAL A 131 6.66 -20.45 16.51
N GLY A 132 7.35 -19.44 17.05
CA GLY A 132 8.70 -19.08 16.61
C GLY A 132 9.70 -20.23 16.75
N LEU A 133 9.67 -20.95 17.87
CA LEU A 133 10.50 -22.13 18.10
C LEU A 133 10.14 -23.26 17.12
N LEU A 134 8.86 -23.55 16.94
CA LEU A 134 8.41 -24.60 16.02
C LEU A 134 8.83 -24.31 14.57
N VAL A 135 8.70 -23.06 14.11
CA VAL A 135 9.16 -22.62 12.79
C VAL A 135 10.68 -22.75 12.64
N LYS A 136 11.43 -22.52 13.73
CA LYS A 136 12.89 -22.63 13.75
C LYS A 136 13.37 -24.08 13.73
N LEU A 137 12.67 -24.97 14.43
CA LEU A 137 12.98 -26.40 14.48
C LEU A 137 12.65 -27.11 13.17
N GLU A 138 11.57 -26.73 12.49
CA GLU A 138 11.14 -27.40 11.26
C GLU A 138 12.07 -27.08 10.06
N SER A 139 12.63 -25.88 9.97
CA SER A 139 13.53 -25.52 8.87
C SER A 139 14.62 -24.53 9.27
N LYS A 140 15.83 -24.67 8.72
CA LYS A 140 16.94 -23.72 8.93
C LYS A 140 16.56 -22.34 8.38
N GLY A 141 16.95 -21.24 9.04
CA GLY A 141 16.74 -19.86 8.57
C GLY A 141 15.99 -18.93 9.55
N PRO A 142 15.54 -17.74 9.12
CA PRO A 142 14.89 -16.74 9.97
C PRO A 142 13.44 -17.11 10.31
N ILE A 143 13.01 -16.77 11.53
CA ILE A 143 11.65 -17.05 12.02
C ILE A 143 10.62 -16.14 11.33
N ILE A 144 10.97 -14.86 11.14
CA ILE A 144 10.10 -13.84 10.56
C ILE A 144 10.45 -13.65 9.09
N TYR A 145 9.44 -13.80 8.24
CA TYR A 145 9.47 -13.39 6.84
C TYR A 145 9.05 -11.92 6.71
N LYS A 146 9.74 -11.18 5.83
CA LYS A 146 9.49 -9.76 5.56
C LYS A 146 9.12 -9.61 4.08
N SER A 147 7.95 -9.06 3.79
CA SER A 147 7.56 -8.69 2.43
C SER A 147 7.31 -7.19 2.32
N LYS A 148 7.64 -6.59 1.17
CA LYS A 148 7.34 -5.17 0.93
C LYS A 148 5.86 -5.02 0.57
N ARG A 149 5.22 -4.01 1.16
CA ARG A 149 3.80 -3.67 0.94
C ARG A 149 3.62 -2.16 0.91
N ALA A 150 2.63 -1.70 0.14
CA ALA A 150 2.22 -0.29 0.14
C ALA A 150 1.23 -0.01 1.28
N GLY A 151 1.55 0.98 2.13
CA GLY A 151 0.73 1.45 3.24
C GLY A 151 0.02 2.78 2.95
N LYS A 152 -0.42 3.48 4.00
CA LYS A 152 -1.10 4.78 3.90
C LYS A 152 -0.23 5.78 3.11
N GLY A 153 -0.82 6.48 2.14
CA GLY A 153 -0.11 7.47 1.32
C GLY A 153 0.98 6.88 0.42
N TYR A 154 0.90 5.59 0.08
CA TYR A 154 1.91 4.84 -0.68
C TYR A 154 3.25 4.67 0.06
N LYS A 155 3.29 4.84 1.38
CA LYS A 155 4.50 4.56 2.16
C LYS A 155 4.79 3.06 2.18
N VAL A 156 5.91 2.67 1.58
CA VAL A 156 6.34 1.27 1.53
C VAL A 156 6.89 0.85 2.89
N PHE A 157 6.44 -0.30 3.40
CA PHE A 157 6.89 -0.83 4.69
C PHE A 157 7.15 -2.35 4.63
N ASN A 158 7.77 -2.87 5.69
CA ASN A 158 8.06 -4.29 5.84
C ASN A 158 6.88 -4.98 6.55
N PHE A 159 6.12 -5.77 5.81
CA PHE A 159 5.02 -6.56 6.31
C PHE A 159 5.54 -7.88 6.91
N TYR A 160 5.36 -8.03 8.23
CA TYR A 160 5.90 -9.15 9.00
C TYR A 160 4.95 -10.34 9.07
N LYS A 161 5.49 -11.54 8.87
CA LYS A 161 4.78 -12.81 9.06
C LYS A 161 5.71 -13.86 9.63
N PHE A 162 5.18 -14.90 10.27
CA PHE A 162 5.98 -16.10 10.49
C PHE A 162 6.30 -16.74 9.15
N ARG A 163 7.51 -17.29 9.05
CA ARG A 163 7.93 -18.00 7.86
C ARG A 163 7.16 -19.32 7.77
N THR A 164 6.42 -19.49 6.68
CA THR A 164 5.65 -20.71 6.38
C THR A 164 6.23 -21.51 5.21
N MET A 165 7.31 -21.03 4.60
CA MET A 165 7.93 -21.64 3.42
C MET A 165 9.38 -22.00 3.70
N VAL A 166 9.89 -23.02 3.01
CA VAL A 166 11.30 -23.43 3.08
C VAL A 166 12.22 -22.31 2.59
N VAL A 167 13.46 -22.29 3.09
CA VAL A 167 14.51 -21.43 2.53
C VAL A 167 14.76 -21.82 1.08
N ASP A 168 15.02 -20.83 0.22
CA ASP A 168 15.13 -20.98 -1.24
C ASP A 168 13.83 -21.31 -2.00
N ALA A 169 12.66 -21.06 -1.39
CA ALA A 169 11.37 -21.14 -2.08
C ALA A 169 11.30 -20.30 -3.38
N ASP A 170 12.05 -19.20 -3.44
CA ASP A 170 12.13 -18.31 -4.60
C ASP A 170 12.88 -18.95 -5.77
N LYS A 171 13.91 -19.77 -5.51
CA LYS A 171 14.64 -20.52 -6.57
C LYS A 171 13.75 -21.57 -7.23
N LYS A 172 12.79 -22.13 -6.47
CA LYS A 172 11.78 -23.06 -6.97
C LYS A 172 10.63 -22.36 -7.71
N LEU A 173 10.52 -21.03 -7.64
CA LEU A 173 9.46 -20.27 -8.32
C LEU A 173 9.56 -20.40 -9.85
N ALA A 174 10.79 -20.36 -10.39
CA ALA A 174 11.02 -20.51 -11.83
C ALA A 174 10.56 -21.88 -12.36
N GLN A 175 10.80 -22.95 -11.60
CA GLN A 175 10.39 -24.32 -11.95
C GLN A 175 8.89 -24.57 -11.74
N LEU A 176 8.22 -23.74 -10.94
CA LEU A 176 6.79 -23.88 -10.62
C LEU A 176 5.91 -22.86 -11.36
N ALA A 177 6.50 -21.98 -12.18
CA ALA A 177 5.78 -21.01 -13.02
C ALA A 177 4.75 -21.69 -13.93
N GLU A 178 5.08 -22.88 -14.43
CA GLU A 178 4.19 -23.73 -15.25
C GLU A 178 2.96 -24.24 -14.50
N ARG A 179 3.01 -24.28 -13.16
CA ARG A 179 1.89 -24.74 -12.30
C ARG A 179 1.06 -23.60 -11.73
N ASN A 180 1.33 -22.36 -12.13
CA ASN A 180 0.57 -21.21 -11.63
C ASN A 180 -0.87 -21.25 -12.15
N GLN A 181 -1.85 -21.24 -11.23
CA GLN A 181 -3.27 -21.25 -11.58
C GLN A 181 -3.75 -20.01 -12.34
N TYR A 182 -2.95 -18.94 -12.33
CA TYR A 182 -3.22 -17.69 -13.03
C TYR A 182 -2.32 -17.47 -14.26
N ALA A 183 -1.60 -18.50 -14.73
CA ALA A 183 -0.82 -18.44 -15.96
C ALA A 183 -1.77 -18.25 -17.17
N GLY A 184 -1.97 -17.00 -17.58
CA GLY A 184 -2.81 -16.65 -18.73
C GLY A 184 -3.38 -15.24 -18.75
N GLY A 185 -3.30 -14.48 -17.64
CA GLY A 185 -3.79 -13.09 -17.60
C GLY A 185 -2.68 -12.05 -17.72
N ASN A 186 -2.83 -11.07 -18.62
CA ASN A 186 -2.01 -9.85 -18.72
C ASN A 186 -2.20 -8.94 -17.49
N GLY A 187 -1.78 -9.40 -16.31
CA GLY A 187 -1.93 -8.70 -15.03
C GLY A 187 -0.90 -9.18 -14.01
N PRO A 188 -0.80 -8.51 -12.83
CA PRO A 188 0.16 -8.92 -11.80
C PRO A 188 -0.10 -10.38 -11.44
N SER A 189 0.90 -11.23 -11.72
CA SER A 189 0.77 -12.68 -11.59
C SER A 189 0.62 -13.05 -10.13
N PHE A 190 -0.61 -13.11 -9.64
CA PHE A 190 -0.92 -13.77 -8.38
C PHE A 190 -0.45 -15.21 -8.54
N PHE A 191 0.57 -15.60 -7.77
CA PHE A 191 1.12 -16.94 -7.84
C PHE A 191 0.36 -17.82 -6.84
N LYS A 192 -0.54 -18.66 -7.34
CA LYS A 192 -1.29 -19.60 -6.51
C LYS A 192 -1.15 -21.00 -7.09
N ILE A 193 -0.62 -21.89 -6.27
CA ILE A 193 -0.52 -23.32 -6.55
C ILE A 193 -1.34 -24.05 -5.50
N LYS A 194 -2.21 -24.98 -5.93
CA LYS A 194 -2.89 -25.90 -5.01
C LYS A 194 -1.84 -26.88 -4.46
N ASP A 195 -1.71 -26.91 -3.13
CA ASP A 195 -0.67 -27.66 -2.42
C ASP A 195 0.77 -27.33 -2.86
N ASP A 196 1.15 -26.08 -2.64
CA ASP A 196 2.50 -25.59 -2.95
C ASP A 196 3.57 -26.38 -2.15
N PRO A 197 4.47 -27.12 -2.83
CA PRO A 197 5.49 -27.96 -2.20
C PRO A 197 6.57 -27.16 -1.44
N ARG A 198 6.54 -25.83 -1.55
CA ARG A 198 7.45 -24.93 -0.83
C ARG A 198 6.93 -24.60 0.57
N ILE A 199 5.67 -24.88 0.88
CA ILE A 199 5.08 -24.67 2.20
C ILE A 199 5.46 -25.83 3.10
N THR A 200 5.92 -25.55 4.33
CA THR A 200 6.25 -26.60 5.31
C THR A 200 4.99 -27.17 5.97
N ARG A 201 5.10 -28.28 6.72
CA ARG A 201 3.92 -28.87 7.38
C ARG A 201 3.37 -27.92 8.46
N MET A 202 4.24 -27.35 9.29
CA MET A 202 3.86 -26.29 10.22
C MET A 202 3.39 -25.05 9.46
N GLY A 203 4.03 -24.70 8.34
CA GLY A 203 3.62 -23.58 7.49
C GLY A 203 2.18 -23.70 6.98
N LYS A 204 1.73 -24.91 6.60
CA LYS A 204 0.35 -25.19 6.20
C LYS A 204 -0.61 -25.00 7.37
N PHE A 205 -0.25 -25.47 8.57
CA PHE A 205 -1.03 -25.24 9.79
C PHE A 205 -1.13 -23.75 10.15
N LEU A 206 -0.02 -23.01 10.11
CA LEU A 206 0.02 -21.57 10.44
C LEU A 206 -0.83 -20.74 9.47
N ARG A 207 -0.84 -21.07 8.17
CA ARG A 207 -1.70 -20.41 7.18
C ARG A 207 -3.18 -20.71 7.39
N ASN A 208 -3.52 -21.95 7.73
CA ASN A 208 -4.91 -22.35 7.95
C ASN A 208 -5.49 -21.73 9.23
N SER A 209 -4.65 -21.56 10.26
CA SER A 209 -5.02 -20.93 11.54
C SER A 209 -4.83 -19.41 11.55
N SER A 210 -4.30 -18.82 10.47
CA SER A 210 -3.89 -17.40 10.38
C SER A 210 -2.88 -16.96 11.46
N LEU A 211 -2.25 -17.92 12.16
CA LEU A 211 -1.23 -17.63 13.17
C LEU A 211 0.04 -17.05 12.54
N ASP A 212 0.27 -17.27 11.24
CA ASP A 212 1.38 -16.67 10.51
C ASP A 212 1.34 -15.13 10.49
N GLU A 213 0.15 -14.54 10.70
CA GLU A 213 -0.08 -13.11 10.63
C GLU A 213 0.12 -12.38 11.98
N LEU A 214 0.26 -13.11 13.09
CA LEU A 214 0.45 -12.50 14.42
C LEU A 214 1.61 -11.49 14.51
N PRO A 215 2.76 -11.67 13.83
CA PRO A 215 3.82 -10.66 13.80
C PRO A 215 3.41 -9.31 13.20
N GLN A 216 2.28 -9.21 12.48
CA GLN A 216 1.76 -7.94 11.98
C GLN A 216 1.32 -7.00 13.11
N LEU A 217 1.07 -7.50 14.33
CA LEU A 217 0.79 -6.64 15.49
C LEU A 217 1.94 -5.66 15.76
N PHE A 218 3.19 -6.06 15.46
CA PHE A 218 4.34 -5.15 15.53
C PHE A 218 4.31 -4.07 14.45
N ASN A 219 3.73 -4.33 13.27
CA ASN A 219 3.50 -3.31 12.25
C ASN A 219 2.46 -2.28 12.72
N VAL A 220 1.43 -2.74 13.42
CA VAL A 220 0.44 -1.85 14.05
C VAL A 220 1.12 -0.97 15.09
N LEU A 221 1.93 -1.52 16.00
CA LEU A 221 2.67 -0.71 16.97
C LEU A 221 3.58 0.34 16.31
N LYS A 222 4.32 -0.03 15.25
CA LYS A 222 5.17 0.90 14.49
C LYS A 222 4.41 2.00 13.76
N GLY A 223 3.12 1.80 13.50
CA GLY A 223 2.29 2.73 12.74
C GLY A 223 2.33 2.52 11.23
N ASP A 224 2.86 1.37 10.79
CA ASP A 224 2.79 0.95 9.39
C ASP A 224 1.37 0.49 9.01
N MET A 225 0.65 -0.07 9.99
CA MET A 225 -0.70 -0.63 9.84
C MET A 225 -1.64 -0.17 10.96
N SER A 226 -2.95 -0.39 10.76
CA SER A 226 -3.99 -0.23 11.77
C SER A 226 -4.66 -1.58 12.01
N ILE A 227 -5.24 -1.80 13.20
CA ILE A 227 -5.97 -3.05 13.51
C ILE A 227 -7.18 -3.19 12.58
N VAL A 228 -7.83 -2.06 12.30
CA VAL A 228 -8.96 -1.97 11.37
C VAL A 228 -8.59 -1.02 10.24
N GLY A 229 -8.38 -1.58 9.05
CA GLY A 229 -8.03 -0.84 7.83
C GLY A 229 -7.95 -1.74 6.60
N ASN A 230 -7.67 -1.13 5.44
CA ASN A 230 -7.52 -1.85 4.17
C ASN A 230 -6.29 -2.77 4.21
N ARG A 231 -6.41 -3.97 3.61
CA ARG A 231 -5.30 -4.92 3.53
C ARG A 231 -4.17 -4.37 2.63
N PRO A 232 -2.91 -4.31 3.11
CA PRO A 232 -1.79 -3.82 2.32
C PRO A 232 -1.57 -4.66 1.06
N LEU A 233 -1.44 -4.00 -0.08
CA LEU A 233 -1.24 -4.67 -1.37
C LEU A 233 0.23 -5.06 -1.59
N PRO A 234 0.48 -6.22 -2.22
CA PRO A 234 1.80 -6.58 -2.70
C PRO A 234 2.32 -5.56 -3.72
N LEU A 235 3.62 -5.25 -3.60
CA LEU A 235 4.39 -4.58 -4.65
C LEU A 235 4.89 -5.62 -5.65
#